data_AF-H1LWW1-F1
#
_entry.id   AF-H1LWW1-F1
#
_cell.length_a   1.000
_cell.length_b   1.000
_cell.length_c   1.000
_cell.angle_alpha   90.00
_cell.angle_beta   90.00
_cell.angle_gamma   90.00
#
_symmetry.space_group_name_H-M   'P 1'
#
loop_
_entity.id
_entity.type
_entity.pdbx_description
1 polymer ?
#
loop_
_entity_poly.entity_id
_entity_poly.type
_entity_poly.pdbx_seq_one_letter_code
_entity_poly.pdbx_strand_id
1 'polypeptide(L)'
;DYEGAIVALNKAIKIDPKNVDAYKMLAEVYEKSGRLEDARATLEKVLELDDLSSDNEDEINNRIRNLEFLVAISKLPGEYDEPTALELSNTGSNEIYYSIDTKDSRLVATNMKYTSP
;
A
#
# COMPACT_ATOMS: atom_id res chain seq x y z
N ASP A 1 -6.14 10.81 9.39
CA ASP A 1 -7.06 10.97 8.26
C ASP A 1 -6.25 10.89 6.97
N TYR A 2 -6.39 9.79 6.23
CA TYR A 2 -5.63 9.56 5.01
C TYR A 2 -6.13 10.44 3.85
N GLU A 3 -7.44 10.63 3.73
CA GLU A 3 -8.02 11.42 2.62
C GLU A 3 -7.62 12.90 2.72
N GLY A 4 -7.64 13.46 3.93
CA GLY A 4 -7.13 14.82 4.17
C GLY A 4 -5.65 14.98 3.77
N ALA A 5 -4.81 14.00 4.10
CA ALA A 5 -3.39 14.00 3.73
C ALA A 5 -3.19 13.87 2.21
N ILE A 6 -3.94 12.98 1.56
CA ILE A 6 -3.94 12.82 0.10
C ILE A 6 -4.29 14.14 -0.59
N VAL A 7 -5.33 14.84 -0.13
CA VAL A 7 -5.73 16.14 -0.71
C VAL A 7 -4.63 17.19 -0.52
N ALA A 8 -3.99 17.25 0.64
CA ALA A 8 -2.91 18.21 0.91
C ALA A 8 -1.68 17.94 0.04
N LEU A 9 -1.27 16.67 -0.09
CA LEU A 9 -0.10 16.27 -0.87
C LEU A 9 -0.32 16.46 -2.38
N ASN A 10 -1.51 16.16 -2.89
CA ASN A 10 -1.87 16.46 -4.28
C ASN A 10 -1.81 17.97 -4.58
N LYS A 11 -2.20 18.82 -3.63
CA LYS A 11 -2.03 20.28 -3.77
C LYS A 11 -0.56 20.68 -3.78
N ALA A 12 0.27 20.08 -2.92
CA ALA A 12 1.71 20.34 -2.88
C ALA A 12 2.37 19.98 -4.23
N ILE A 13 2.05 18.81 -4.78
CA ILE A 13 2.51 18.37 -6.11
C ILE A 13 2.04 19.32 -7.22
N LYS A 14 0.81 19.84 -7.14
CA LYS A 14 0.31 20.80 -8.13
C LYS A 14 1.06 22.14 -8.08
N ILE A 15 1.51 22.56 -6.89
CA ILE A 15 2.28 23.79 -6.70
C ILE A 15 3.73 23.59 -7.17
N ASP A 16 4.33 22.46 -6.82
CA ASP A 16 5.67 22.07 -7.24
C ASP A 16 5.67 20.62 -7.79
N PRO A 17 5.53 20.47 -9.11
CA PRO A 17 5.49 19.16 -9.76
C PRO A 17 6.81 18.39 -9.69
N LYS A 18 7.92 19.03 -9.31
CA LYS A 18 9.25 18.41 -9.18
C LYS A 18 9.55 18.01 -7.72
N ASN A 19 8.63 18.22 -6.79
CA ASN A 19 8.83 17.90 -5.38
C ASN A 19 8.76 16.39 -5.12
N VAL A 20 9.90 15.72 -5.23
CA VAL A 20 10.06 14.28 -4.99
C VAL A 20 9.50 13.84 -3.63
N ASP A 21 9.76 14.62 -2.57
CA ASP A 21 9.29 14.29 -1.22
C ASP A 21 7.77 14.28 -1.11
N ALA A 22 7.08 15.19 -1.81
CA ALA A 22 5.62 15.22 -1.83
C ALA A 22 5.03 13.95 -2.47
N TYR A 23 5.63 13.44 -3.54
CA TYR A 23 5.23 12.16 -4.14
C TYR A 23 5.56 10.98 -3.20
N LYS A 24 6.74 10.97 -2.58
CA LYS A 24 7.15 9.91 -1.64
C LYS A 24 6.20 9.80 -0.46
N MET A 25 5.79 10.93 0.11
CA MET A 25 4.80 11.00 1.19
C MET A 25 3.41 10.59 0.70
N LEU A 26 3.01 10.97 -0.51
CA LEU A 26 1.71 10.58 -1.06
C LEU A 26 1.64 9.06 -1.27
N ALA A 27 2.69 8.46 -1.81
CA ALA A 27 2.81 7.02 -1.92
C ALA A 27 2.75 6.33 -0.55
N GLU A 28 3.43 6.85 0.47
CA GLU A 28 3.37 6.30 1.84
C GLU A 28 1.95 6.37 2.43
N VAL A 29 1.22 7.46 2.19
CA VAL A 29 -0.17 7.57 2.63
C VAL A 29 -1.06 6.56 1.89
N TYR A 30 -0.85 6.36 0.59
CA TYR A 30 -1.56 5.34 -0.17
C TYR A 30 -1.26 3.93 0.35
N GLU A 31 0.01 3.60 0.61
CA GLU A 31 0.43 2.34 1.24
C GLU A 31 -0.33 2.10 2.56
N LYS A 32 -0.31 3.09 3.45
CA LYS A 32 -0.98 3.02 4.77
C LYS A 32 -2.51 2.94 4.68
N SER A 33 -3.09 3.41 3.58
CA SER A 33 -4.53 3.31 3.29
C SER A 33 -4.91 2.03 2.53
N GLY A 34 -3.95 1.16 2.19
CA GLY A 34 -4.17 -0.07 1.42
C GLY A 34 -4.33 0.15 -0.09
N ARG A 35 -4.14 1.38 -0.58
CA ARG A 35 -4.26 1.77 -1.98
C ARG A 35 -2.95 1.54 -2.73
N LEU A 36 -2.50 0.28 -2.79
CA LEU A 36 -1.15 -0.07 -3.28
C LEU A 36 -0.90 0.31 -4.74
N GLU A 37 -1.91 0.20 -5.61
CA GLU A 37 -1.81 0.62 -7.01
C GLU A 37 -1.60 2.14 -7.13
N ASP A 38 -2.32 2.94 -6.33
CA ASP A 38 -2.14 4.38 -6.30
C ASP A 38 -0.76 4.77 -5.77
N ALA A 39 -0.23 4.02 -4.79
CA ALA A 39 1.13 4.19 -4.30
C ALA A 39 2.16 3.94 -5.40
N ARG A 40 2.05 2.81 -6.11
CA ARG A 40 2.92 2.47 -7.25
C ARG A 40 2.88 3.55 -8.32
N ALA A 41 1.69 3.90 -8.80
CA ALA A 41 1.53 4.91 -9.85
C ALA A 41 2.07 6.28 -9.43
N THR A 42 2.00 6.61 -8.14
CA THR A 42 2.58 7.85 -7.60
C THR A 42 4.11 7.82 -7.63
N LEU A 43 4.72 6.68 -7.29
CA LEU A 43 6.17 6.49 -7.35
C LEU A 43 6.68 6.46 -8.79
N GLU A 44 5.96 5.83 -9.72
CA GLU A 44 6.32 5.78 -11.15
C GLU A 44 6.39 7.18 -11.76
N LYS A 45 5.49 8.09 -11.38
CA LYS A 45 5.56 9.51 -11.80
C LYS A 45 6.82 10.22 -11.36
N VAL A 46 7.44 9.82 -10.24
CA VAL A 46 8.71 10.40 -9.79
C VAL A 46 9.84 10.04 -10.76
N LEU A 47 9.81 8.82 -11.31
CA LEU A 47 10.79 8.34 -12.29
C LEU A 47 10.70 9.06 -13.64
N GLU A 48 9.59 9.76 -13.91
CA GLU A 48 9.41 10.59 -15.11
C GLU A 48 10.02 12.01 -14.98
N LEU A 49 10.59 12.36 -13.81
CA LEU A 49 11.17 13.69 -13.58
C LEU A 49 12.59 13.80 -14.18
N ASP A 50 12.80 14.79 -15.06
CA ASP A 50 14.06 15.00 -15.79
C ASP A 50 15.32 15.21 -14.92
N ASP A 51 15.15 15.72 -13.69
CA ASP A 51 16.25 16.07 -12.78
C ASP A 51 16.32 15.15 -11.55
N LEU A 52 15.80 13.92 -11.65
CA LEU A 52 15.84 12.96 -10.56
C LEU A 52 17.28 12.50 -10.28
N SER A 53 17.73 12.58 -9.02
CA SER A 53 19.04 12.05 -8.65
C SER A 53 19.05 10.52 -8.70
N SER A 54 20.21 9.94 -9.02
CA SER A 54 20.40 8.48 -9.02
C SER A 54 20.01 7.84 -7.68
N ASP A 55 20.33 8.51 -6.56
CA ASP A 55 19.96 8.03 -5.22
C ASP A 55 18.44 7.94 -5.04
N ASN A 56 17.70 8.94 -5.52
CA ASN A 56 16.24 8.93 -5.48
C ASN A 56 15.68 7.86 -6.44
N GLU A 57 16.25 7.73 -7.64
CA GLU A 57 15.84 6.70 -8.60
C GLU A 57 15.96 5.28 -8.01
N ASP A 58 17.10 4.97 -7.37
CA ASP A 58 17.32 3.68 -6.72
C ASP A 58 16.35 3.45 -5.55
N GLU A 59 16.12 4.47 -4.72
CA GLU A 59 15.16 4.40 -3.62
C GLU A 59 13.74 4.12 -4.13
N ILE A 60 13.29 4.86 -5.13
CA ILE A 60 11.94 4.73 -5.72
C ILE A 60 11.76 3.36 -6.36
N ASN A 61 12.75 2.88 -7.13
CA ASN A 61 12.72 1.54 -7.72
C ASN A 61 12.66 0.44 -6.66
N ASN A 62 13.40 0.57 -5.57
CA ASN A 62 13.34 -0.37 -4.45
C ASN A 62 11.97 -0.34 -3.76
N ARG A 63 11.38 0.85 -3.57
CA ARG A 63 10.02 0.96 -3.04
C ARG A 63 8.98 0.30 -3.95
N ILE A 64 9.02 0.55 -5.25
CA ILE A 64 8.10 -0.06 -6.23
C ILE A 64 8.19 -1.60 -6.18
N ARG A 65 9.41 -2.15 -6.16
CA ARG A 65 9.61 -3.61 -6.00
C ARG A 65 9.04 -4.12 -4.69
N ASN A 66 9.24 -3.39 -3.59
CA ASN A 66 8.71 -3.79 -2.29
C ASN A 66 7.17 -3.83 -2.26
N LEU A 67 6.48 -2.96 -3.02
CA LEU A 67 5.02 -2.97 -3.12
C LEU A 67 4.48 -4.29 -3.70
N GLU A 68 5.24 -5.00 -4.54
CA GLU A 68 4.84 -6.31 -5.11
C GLU A 68 4.66 -7.39 -4.06
N PHE A 69 5.35 -7.26 -2.93
CA PHE A 69 5.34 -8.22 -1.84
C PHE A 69 4.37 -7.83 -0.72
N LEU A 70 3.78 -6.63 -0.78
CA LEU A 70 2.80 -6.21 0.21
C LEU A 70 1.47 -6.93 -0.02
N VAL A 71 0.92 -7.43 1.08
CA VAL A 71 -0.44 -7.97 1.13
C VAL A 71 -1.31 -6.95 1.86
N ALA A 72 -2.31 -6.42 1.17
CA ALA A 72 -3.34 -5.57 1.76
C ALA A 72 -4.47 -6.42 2.33
N ILE A 73 -5.04 -5.96 3.45
CA ILE A 73 -6.26 -6.49 4.04
C ILE A 73 -7.36 -5.45 3.86
N SER A 74 -8.49 -5.84 3.27
CA SER A 74 -9.62 -4.94 2.94
C SER A 74 -10.23 -4.18 4.12
N LYS A 75 -9.92 -4.58 5.35
CA LYS A 75 -10.44 -3.99 6.59
C LYS A 75 -9.31 -3.63 7.54
N LEU A 76 -9.44 -2.49 8.21
CA LEU A 76 -8.48 -2.03 9.20
C LEU A 76 -8.60 -2.83 10.51
N PRO A 77 -7.57 -2.84 11.37
CA PRO A 77 -7.70 -3.44 12.69
C PRO A 77 -8.82 -2.76 13.50
N GLY A 78 -9.73 -3.55 14.07
CA GLY A 78 -10.87 -3.03 14.82
C GLY A 78 -11.83 -4.12 15.28
N GLU A 79 -12.87 -3.68 15.99
CA GLU A 79 -14.00 -4.52 16.36
C GLU A 79 -15.11 -4.37 15.31
N TYR A 80 -15.80 -5.48 15.04
CA TYR A 80 -16.84 -5.58 14.03
C TYR A 80 -18.09 -6.17 14.66
N ASP A 81 -19.19 -5.42 14.67
CA ASP A 81 -20.45 -5.82 15.30
C ASP A 81 -21.29 -6.76 14.41
N GLU A 82 -20.95 -6.85 13.13
CA GLU A 82 -21.62 -7.68 12.12
C GLU A 82 -20.64 -8.65 11.47
N PRO A 83 -21.11 -9.82 10.97
CA PRO A 83 -20.29 -10.73 10.19
C PRO A 83 -19.56 -10.00 9.05
N THR A 84 -18.23 -10.00 9.08
CA THR A 84 -17.39 -9.22 8.18
C THR A 84 -16.50 -10.13 7.36
N ALA A 85 -16.56 -10.00 6.04
CA ALA A 85 -15.61 -10.63 5.13
C ALA A 85 -14.29 -9.84 5.11
N LEU A 86 -13.18 -10.57 5.13
CA LEU A 86 -11.83 -10.04 4.96
C LEU A 86 -11.27 -10.55 3.64
N GLU A 87 -11.06 -9.64 2.71
CA GLU A 87 -10.33 -9.91 1.47
C GLU A 87 -8.84 -9.57 1.63
N LEU A 88 -8.00 -10.42 1.05
CA LEU A 88 -6.55 -10.22 0.92
C LEU A 88 -6.22 -9.93 -0.55
N SER A 89 -5.32 -8.98 -0.79
CA SER A 89 -4.87 -8.66 -2.14
C SER A 89 -3.38 -8.31 -2.18
N ASN A 90 -2.74 -8.52 -3.32
CA ASN A 90 -1.42 -7.97 -3.64
C ASN A 90 -1.42 -7.52 -5.11
N THR A 91 -0.47 -6.67 -5.49
CA THR A 91 -0.37 -6.13 -6.85
C THR A 91 0.35 -7.08 -7.81
N GLY A 92 0.88 -8.20 -7.31
CA GLY A 92 1.69 -9.15 -8.05
C GLY A 92 0.95 -10.45 -8.37
N SER A 93 1.69 -11.42 -8.90
CA SER A 93 1.20 -12.80 -9.07
C SER A 93 1.57 -13.69 -7.89
N ASN A 94 1.83 -13.09 -6.72
CA ASN A 94 2.32 -13.80 -5.54
C ASN A 94 1.18 -14.57 -4.88
N GLU A 95 1.45 -15.83 -4.51
CA GLU A 95 0.50 -16.60 -3.71
C GLU A 95 0.44 -16.05 -2.29
N ILE A 96 -0.78 -15.82 -1.78
CA ILE A 96 -0.98 -15.30 -0.42
C ILE A 96 -1.25 -16.48 0.51
N TYR A 97 -0.48 -16.55 1.60
CA TYR A 97 -0.70 -17.49 2.70
C TYR A 97 -1.05 -16.71 3.96
N TYR A 98 -2.05 -17.18 4.70
CA TYR A 98 -2.51 -16.52 5.93
C TYR A 98 -2.71 -17.52 7.06
N SER A 99 -2.75 -17.00 8.29
CA SER A 99 -3.14 -17.75 9.48
C SER A 99 -4.15 -16.93 10.27
N ILE A 100 -5.13 -17.61 10.86
CA ILE A 100 -6.14 -17.00 11.74
C ILE A 100 -5.93 -17.59 13.12
N ASP A 101 -5.80 -16.71 14.11
CA ASP A 101 -5.76 -17.06 15.52
C ASP A 101 -6.79 -16.22 16.28
N THR A 102 -7.47 -16.85 17.22
CA THR A 102 -8.51 -16.24 18.05
C THR A 102 -8.02 -16.24 19.49
N LYS A 103 -8.39 -15.21 20.28
CA LYS A 103 -7.90 -15.05 21.66
C LYS A 103 -8.18 -16.25 22.57
N ASP A 104 -9.23 -17.03 22.28
CA ASP A 104 -9.62 -18.23 23.01
C ASP A 104 -9.17 -19.53 22.30
N SER A 105 -8.38 -19.40 21.24
CA SER A 105 -7.87 -20.50 20.39
C SER A 105 -8.96 -21.41 19.83
N ARG A 106 -10.22 -20.94 19.76
CA ARG A 106 -11.35 -21.75 19.24
C ARG A 106 -11.30 -21.91 17.73
N LEU A 107 -10.67 -20.96 17.05
CA LEU A 107 -10.38 -21.03 15.62
C LEU A 107 -8.88 -20.80 15.44
N VAL A 108 -8.18 -21.84 15.00
CA VAL A 108 -6.79 -21.79 14.56
C VAL A 108 -6.74 -22.39 13.16
N ALA A 109 -6.40 -21.56 12.18
CA ALA A 109 -6.10 -22.00 10.82
C ALA A 109 -4.70 -21.52 10.49
N THR A 110 -3.82 -22.43 10.07
CA THR A 110 -2.41 -22.13 9.82
C THR A 110 -2.02 -22.43 8.38
N ASN A 111 -1.18 -21.57 7.81
CA ASN A 111 -0.63 -21.72 6.47
C ASN A 111 -1.70 -21.96 5.39
N MET A 112 -2.81 -21.24 5.48
CA MET A 112 -3.90 -21.35 4.52
C MET A 112 -3.58 -20.58 3.26
N LYS A 113 -3.70 -21.24 2.12
CA LYS A 113 -3.58 -20.59 0.81
C LYS A 113 -4.85 -19.81 0.52
N TYR A 114 -4.72 -18.53 0.19
CA TYR A 114 -5.82 -17.70 -0.28
C TYR A 114 -6.13 -18.07 -1.74
N THR A 115 -7.31 -18.63 -1.99
CA THR A 115 -7.67 -19.22 -3.30
C THR A 115 -8.82 -18.52 -4.02
N SER A 116 -9.38 -17.43 -3.49
CA SER A 116 -10.38 -16.60 -4.18
C SER A 116 -10.48 -15.22 -3.54
N PRO A 117 -10.83 -14.17 -4.31
CA PRO A 117 -11.60 -13.04 -3.78
C PRO A 117 -12.95 -13.51 -3.25
#